data_AF-A0A369UWF3-F1
#
_entry.id   AF-A0A369UWF3-F1
#
_cell.length_a   1.000
_cell.length_b   1.000
_cell.length_c   1.000
_cell.angle_alpha   90.00
_cell.angle_beta   90.00
_cell.angle_gamma   90.00
#
_symmetry.space_group_name_H-M   'P 1'
#
loop_
_entity.id
_entity.type
_entity.pdbx_description
1 polymer ?
#
loop_
_entity_poly.entity_id
_entity_poly.type
_entity_poly.pdbx_seq_one_letter_code
_entity_poly.pdbx_strand_id
1 'polypeptide(L)'
;MDEWLANLEALKEAIGVVEREALEIETGMASIEGKMNEIAASWSSPAYGTFDEIKSWFHTCQRDLEALMLDIIDRMNTTYSNYHNAEGTNYNNITDGQSGG
;
A
#
# COMPACT_ATOMS: atom_id res chain seq x y z
N MET A 1 -22.59 -12.92 14.24
CA MET A 1 -21.63 -12.08 14.99
C MET A 1 -20.21 -12.55 14.71
N ASP A 2 -19.93 -13.85 14.83
CA ASP A 2 -18.60 -14.43 14.56
C ASP A 2 -18.07 -14.22 13.13
N GLU A 3 -18.93 -14.31 12.12
CA GLU A 3 -18.55 -14.12 10.71
C GLU A 3 -18.09 -12.69 10.41
N TRP A 4 -18.68 -11.68 11.05
CA TRP A 4 -18.28 -10.28 10.88
C TRP A 4 -16.93 -9.99 11.52
N LEU A 5 -16.70 -10.44 12.75
CA LEU A 5 -15.40 -10.32 13.41
C LEU A 5 -14.31 -11.03 12.60
N ALA A 6 -14.62 -12.23 12.09
CA ALA A 6 -13.71 -12.96 11.21
C ALA A 6 -13.40 -12.19 9.92
N ASN A 7 -14.39 -11.57 9.28
CA ASN A 7 -14.20 -10.78 8.05
C ASN A 7 -13.37 -9.49 8.31
N LEU A 8 -13.57 -8.82 9.45
CA LEU A 8 -12.76 -7.65 9.81
C LEU A 8 -11.31 -8.03 10.10
N GLU A 9 -11.07 -9.13 10.82
CA GLU A 9 -9.72 -9.62 11.07
C GLU A 9 -9.03 -10.04 9.77
N ALA A 10 -9.73 -10.74 8.87
CA ALA A 10 -9.20 -11.11 7.57
C ALA A 10 -8.83 -9.87 6.71
N LEU A 11 -9.67 -8.82 6.74
CA LEU A 11 -9.37 -7.57 6.03
C LEU A 11 -8.14 -6.85 6.62
N LYS A 12 -8.02 -6.84 7.94
CA LYS A 12 -6.86 -6.27 8.64
C LYS A 12 -5.57 -7.04 8.34
N GLU A 13 -5.63 -8.37 8.30
CA GLU A 13 -4.51 -9.20 7.90
C GLU A 13 -4.09 -8.90 6.44
N ALA A 14 -5.07 -8.80 5.54
CA ALA A 14 -4.81 -8.45 4.15
C ALA A 14 -4.17 -7.07 4.00
N ILE A 15 -4.60 -6.05 4.77
CA ILE A 15 -3.93 -4.74 4.83
C ILE A 15 -2.46 -4.92 5.21
N GLY A 16 -2.18 -5.65 6.29
CA GLY A 16 -0.80 -5.87 6.76
C GLY A 16 0.07 -6.64 5.76
N VAL A 17 -0.51 -7.55 4.97
CA VAL A 17 0.20 -8.20 3.86
C VAL A 17 0.55 -7.17 2.79
N VAL A 18 -0.40 -6.36 2.33
CA VAL A 18 -0.17 -5.36 1.27
C VAL A 18 0.86 -4.31 1.72
N GLU A 19 0.81 -3.86 2.97
CA GLU A 19 1.81 -2.94 3.53
C GLU A 19 3.23 -3.52 3.51
N ARG A 20 3.37 -4.81 3.84
CA ARG A 20 4.68 -5.49 3.80
C ARG A 20 5.20 -5.62 2.38
N GLU A 21 4.38 -6.09 1.45
CA GLU A 21 4.79 -6.21 0.04
C GLU A 21 5.15 -4.84 -0.55
N ALA A 22 4.44 -3.77 -0.16
CA ALA A 22 4.77 -2.42 -0.58
C ALA A 22 6.15 -1.96 -0.10
N LEU A 23 6.49 -2.26 1.16
CA LEU A 23 7.82 -1.98 1.72
C LEU A 23 8.93 -2.78 1.03
N GLU A 24 8.67 -4.05 0.69
CA GLU A 24 9.62 -4.88 -0.04
C GLU A 24 9.90 -4.32 -1.44
N ILE A 25 8.85 -3.85 -2.13
CA ILE A 25 8.96 -3.18 -3.44
C ILE A 25 9.76 -1.89 -3.31
N GLU A 26 9.45 -1.02 -2.34
CA GLU A 26 10.17 0.23 -2.09
C GLU A 26 11.66 -0.03 -1.85
N THR A 27 11.98 -1.03 -1.02
CA THR A 27 13.37 -1.44 -0.75
C THR A 27 14.06 -1.94 -2.02
N GLY A 28 13.37 -2.72 -2.85
CA GLY A 28 13.88 -3.19 -4.13
C GLY A 28 14.19 -2.05 -5.10
N MET A 29 13.29 -1.06 -5.19
CA MET A 29 13.47 0.11 -6.05
C MET A 29 14.62 0.99 -5.60
N ALA A 30 14.75 1.25 -4.29
CA ALA A 30 15.89 1.98 -3.72
C ALA A 30 17.24 1.28 -3.98
N SER A 31 17.26 -0.05 -3.96
CA SER A 31 18.45 -0.84 -4.30
C SER A 31 18.84 -0.70 -5.78
N ILE A 32 17.85 -0.68 -6.68
CA ILE A 32 18.09 -0.44 -8.11
C ILE A 32 18.59 0.99 -8.34
N GLU A 33 18.00 1.99 -7.70
CA GLU A 33 18.46 3.39 -7.77
C GLU A 33 19.92 3.51 -7.32
N GLY A 34 20.29 2.88 -6.19
CA GLY A 34 21.66 2.85 -5.71
C GLY A 34 22.64 2.31 -6.76
N LYS A 35 22.29 1.19 -7.39
CA LYS A 35 23.10 0.59 -8.48
C LYS A 35 23.18 1.50 -9.71
N MET A 36 22.09 2.18 -10.07
CA MET A 36 22.09 3.12 -11.19
C MET A 36 23.03 4.31 -10.93
N ASN A 37 23.11 4.78 -9.68
CA ASN A 37 24.04 5.83 -9.28
C ASN A 37 25.50 5.37 -9.30
N GLU A 38 25.79 4.13 -8.89
CA GLU A 38 27.15 3.55 -8.97
C GLU A 38 27.66 3.41 -10.41
N ILE A 39 26.79 2.95 -11.32
CA ILE A 39 27.11 2.82 -12.74
C ILE A 39 27.46 4.19 -13.33
N ALA A 40 26.72 5.24 -12.94
CA ALA A 40 26.95 6.59 -13.43
C ALA A 40 28.37 7.09 -13.11
N ALA A 41 28.90 6.74 -11.94
CA ALA A 41 30.25 7.13 -11.52
C ALA A 41 31.37 6.45 -12.32
N SER A 42 31.08 5.32 -12.96
CA SER A 42 32.05 4.48 -13.66
C SER A 42 31.96 4.57 -15.19
N TRP A 43 30.93 5.25 -15.73
CA TRP A 43 30.63 5.27 -17.16
C TRP A 43 31.05 6.60 -17.82
N SER A 44 32.22 6.61 -18.47
CA SER A 44 32.82 7.81 -19.08
C SER A 44 32.66 7.91 -20.62
N SER A 45 31.57 7.38 -21.19
CA SER A 45 31.37 7.33 -22.66
C SER A 45 30.11 8.10 -23.10
N PRO A 46 30.03 8.54 -24.37
CA PRO A 46 28.87 9.28 -24.91
C PRO A 46 27.52 8.54 -24.79
N ALA A 47 27.54 7.22 -24.59
CA ALA A 47 26.33 6.41 -24.33
C ALA A 47 25.69 6.70 -22.95
N TYR A 48 26.35 7.48 -22.08
CA TYR A 48 25.79 7.95 -20.81
C TYR A 48 24.47 8.72 -20.97
N GLY A 49 24.27 9.43 -22.08
CA GLY A 49 23.01 10.17 -22.32
C GLY A 49 21.78 9.27 -22.28
N THR A 50 21.85 8.07 -22.88
CA THR A 50 20.74 7.10 -22.81
C THR A 50 20.56 6.51 -21.42
N PHE A 51 21.61 6.52 -20.59
CA PHE A 51 21.54 6.02 -19.22
C PHE A 51 20.80 7.00 -18.29
N ASP A 52 20.96 8.31 -18.51
CA ASP A 52 20.19 9.33 -17.78
C ASP A 52 18.70 9.31 -18.11
N GLU A 53 18.34 9.08 -19.38
CA GLU A 53 16.94 8.88 -19.78
C GLU A 53 16.32 7.67 -19.07
N ILE A 54 17.05 6.56 -18.97
CA ILE A 54 16.62 5.35 -18.27
C ILE A 54 16.42 5.64 -16.77
N LYS A 55 17.33 6.36 -16.11
CA LYS A 55 17.16 6.76 -14.69
C LYS A 55 15.91 7.59 -14.49
N SER A 56 15.68 8.58 -15.35
CA SER A 56 14.50 9.45 -15.26
C SER A 56 13.21 8.66 -15.42
N TRP A 57 13.17 7.75 -16.40
CA TRP A 57 12.04 6.84 -16.60
C TRP A 57 11.82 5.94 -15.37
N PHE A 58 12.90 5.35 -14.84
CA PHE A 58 12.85 4.50 -13.66
C PHE A 58 12.30 5.24 -12.43
N HIS A 59 12.79 6.46 -12.16
CA HIS A 59 12.28 7.28 -11.05
C HIS A 59 10.80 7.65 -11.21
N THR A 60 10.33 7.83 -12.45
CA THR A 60 8.90 8.09 -12.71
C THR A 60 8.08 6.85 -12.37
N CYS A 61 8.46 5.69 -12.89
CA CYS A 61 7.79 4.43 -12.60
C CYS A 61 7.82 4.09 -11.11
N GLN A 62 8.91 4.39 -10.41
CA GLN A 62 9.03 4.22 -8.97
C GLN A 62 7.97 5.02 -8.22
N ARG A 63 7.88 6.32 -8.48
CA ARG A 63 6.92 7.21 -7.81
C ARG A 63 5.48 6.81 -8.13
N ASP A 64 5.19 6.44 -9.37
CA ASP A 64 3.86 6.02 -9.78
C ASP A 64 3.45 4.74 -9.05
N LEU A 65 4.38 3.79 -8.88
CA LEU A 65 4.14 2.55 -8.14
C LEU A 65 3.95 2.82 -6.64
N GLU A 66 4.80 3.63 -6.02
CA GLU A 66 4.66 4.06 -4.62
C GLU A 66 3.30 4.72 -4.38
N ALA A 67 2.91 5.67 -5.25
CA ALA A 67 1.62 6.35 -5.14
C ALA A 67 0.43 5.38 -5.26
N LEU A 68 0.52 4.40 -6.16
CA LEU A 68 -0.53 3.40 -6.34
C LEU A 68 -0.64 2.47 -5.12
N MET A 69 0.49 2.05 -4.54
CA MET A 69 0.49 1.22 -3.32
C MET A 69 -0.13 1.98 -2.14
N LEU A 70 0.22 3.25 -1.96
CA LEU A 70 -0.36 4.10 -0.92
C LEU A 70 -1.87 4.30 -1.10
N ASP A 71 -2.35 4.53 -2.33
CA ASP A 71 -3.80 4.65 -2.62
C ASP A 71 -4.55 3.34 -2.30
N ILE A 72 -3.97 2.18 -2.62
CA ILE A 72 -4.58 0.89 -2.28
C ILE A 72 -4.68 0.71 -0.76
N ILE A 73 -3.60 0.97 -0.03
CA ILE A 73 -3.58 0.87 1.44
C ILE A 73 -4.60 1.82 2.07
N ASP A 74 -4.69 3.06 1.58
CA ASP A 74 -5.67 4.04 2.07
C ASP A 74 -7.12 3.58 1.84
N ARG A 75 -7.42 3.04 0.65
CA ARG A 75 -8.74 2.50 0.34
C ARG A 75 -9.09 1.28 1.18
N MET A 76 -8.14 0.39 1.42
CA MET A 76 -8.36 -0.77 2.28
C MET A 76 -8.62 -0.34 3.73
N ASN A 77 -7.85 0.61 4.26
CA ASN A 77 -8.07 1.16 5.60
C ASN A 77 -9.42 1.89 5.71
N THR A 78 -9.77 2.71 4.73
CA THR A 78 -11.08 3.37 4.65
C THR A 78 -12.21 2.35 4.66
N THR A 79 -12.06 1.27 3.87
CA THR A 79 -13.03 0.18 3.82
C THR A 79 -13.17 -0.52 5.18
N TYR A 80 -12.05 -0.80 5.84
CA TYR A 80 -12.04 -1.36 7.19
C TYR A 80 -12.77 -0.47 8.19
N SER A 81 -12.46 0.83 8.22
CA SER A 81 -13.12 1.79 9.11
C SER A 81 -14.62 1.89 8.83
N ASN A 82 -15.03 1.90 7.56
CA ASN A 82 -16.45 1.95 7.19
C ASN A 82 -17.20 0.71 7.69
N TYR A 83 -16.66 -0.49 7.47
CA TYR A 83 -17.28 -1.73 7.96
C TYR A 83 -17.31 -1.81 9.49
N HIS A 84 -16.22 -1.40 10.15
CA HIS A 84 -16.17 -1.39 11.62
C HIS A 84 -17.22 -0.45 12.22
N ASN A 85 -17.36 0.77 11.67
CA ASN A 85 -18.30 1.77 12.17
C ASN A 85 -19.77 1.43 11.86
N ALA A 86 -20.06 0.92 10.66
CA ALA A 86 -21.41 0.53 10.27
C ALA A 86 -21.95 -0.59 11.17
N GLU A 87 -21.15 -1.61 11.43
CA GLU A 87 -21.56 -2.75 12.23
C GLU A 87 -21.61 -2.43 13.72
N GLY A 88 -20.72 -1.57 14.24
CA GLY A 88 -20.84 -1.05 15.61
C GLY A 88 -22.14 -0.24 15.81
N THR A 89 -22.54 0.53 14.81
CA THR A 89 -23.81 1.28 14.84
C THR A 89 -25.02 0.34 14.79
N ASN A 90 -25.00 -0.65 13.90
CA ASN A 90 -26.05 -1.66 13.78
C ASN A 90 -26.20 -2.48 15.06
N TYR A 91 -25.08 -2.89 15.67
CA TYR A 91 -25.07 -3.62 16.93
C TYR A 91 -25.75 -2.84 18.05
N ASN A 92 -25.35 -1.58 18.26
CA ASN A 92 -25.93 -0.72 19.30
C ASN A 92 -27.44 -0.52 19.11
N ASN A 93 -27.89 -0.31 17.87
CA ASN A 93 -29.30 -0.14 17.55
C ASN A 93 -30.14 -1.40 17.82
N ILE A 94 -29.57 -2.60 17.59
CA ILE A 94 -30.25 -3.88 17.84
C ILE A 94 -30.32 -4.17 19.35
N THR A 95 -29.25 -3.90 20.11
CA THR A 95 -29.23 -4.12 21.56
C THR A 95 -30.14 -3.16 22.32
N ASP A 96 -30.23 -1.89 21.88
CA ASP A 96 -31.12 -0.90 22.48
C ASP A 96 -32.60 -1.17 22.11
N GLY A 97 -32.86 -1.65 20.88
CA GLY A 97 -34.20 -1.99 20.42
C GLY A 97 -34.81 -3.25 21.08
N GLN A 98 -33.99 -4.19 21.56
CA GLN A 98 -34.47 -5.40 22.26
C GLN A 98 -34.77 -5.19 23.74
N SER A 99 -34.34 -4.08 24.35
CA SER A 99 -34.55 -3.79 25.78
C SER A 99 -35.89 -3.11 26.10
N GLY A 100 -36.78 -2.96 25.11
CA GLY A 100 -38.08 -2.28 25.22
C GLY A 100 -39.31 -3.17 25.02
N GLY A 101 -39.23 -4.48 25.33
CA GLY A 101 -40.34 -5.44 25.25
C GLY A 101 -40.74 -6.02 26.60
#